data_AF-M5FX67-F1
#
_entry.id   AF-M5FX67-F1
#
_cell.length_a   1.000
_cell.length_b   1.000
_cell.length_c   1.000
_cell.angle_alpha   90.00
_cell.angle_beta   90.00
_cell.angle_gamma   90.00
#
_symmetry.space_group_name_H-M   'P 1'
#
loop_
_entity.id
_entity.type
_entity.pdbx_description
1 polymer ?
#
loop_
_entity_poly.entity_id
_entity_poly.type
_entity_poly.pdbx_seq_one_letter_code
_entity_poly.pdbx_strand_id
1 'polypeptide(L)'
;MAPTSSSRDPYAPRTGCPVCTIVALSRSPPTQVPSVNPDSSSPLLSSPDPSSVAAGPSVPRPVYVTPSGGEVVYVDKDVTVFVEKKDPVSSKGHLIVVFNAHITSLYHLTPTSIPLLQRALNLCPHLLAQHFPPTPQASSPQPSPSPAEQIHIGLISPPCTDSILPGFHLHLHAYIGCADRLPWVSLRTLAFGPLGWYPLEDLIGEIWESTSNNRVKTGYEKARPIAQVPKAGTRVGLPDGRELVDSTSRESKTRSLRVDSGRQD
;
A
#
# COMPACT_ATOMS: atom_id res chain seq x y z
N MET A 1 -8.81 -3.03 39.03
CA MET A 1 -8.47 -1.97 38.06
C MET A 1 -7.79 -2.62 36.87
N ALA A 2 -8.49 -2.75 35.74
CA ALA A 2 -7.85 -3.21 34.51
C ALA A 2 -6.93 -2.09 33.99
N PRO A 3 -5.70 -2.38 33.53
CA PRO A 3 -4.85 -1.37 32.94
C PRO A 3 -5.57 -0.81 31.71
N THR A 4 -5.88 0.48 31.74
CA THR A 4 -6.36 1.21 30.57
C THR A 4 -5.33 1.03 29.48
N SER A 5 -5.70 0.38 28.37
CA SER A 5 -4.86 0.25 27.20
C SER A 5 -4.60 1.65 26.67
N SER A 6 -3.48 2.25 27.08
CA SER A 6 -2.92 3.44 26.47
C SER A 6 -2.91 3.18 24.97
N SER A 7 -3.65 3.98 24.22
CA SER A 7 -3.64 3.98 22.77
C SER A 7 -2.18 3.99 22.33
N ARG A 8 -1.66 2.83 21.94
CA ARG A 8 -0.29 2.70 21.46
C ARG A 8 -0.30 3.32 20.09
N ASP A 9 0.32 4.48 19.96
CA ASP A 9 0.56 5.14 18.67
C ASP A 9 0.97 4.07 17.64
N PRO A 10 0.18 3.86 16.57
CA PRO A 10 0.46 2.82 15.59
C PRO A 10 1.78 3.05 14.84
N TYR A 11 2.30 4.28 14.87
CA TYR A 11 3.55 4.69 14.25
C TYR A 11 4.76 4.62 15.19
N ALA A 12 4.55 4.26 16.47
CA ALA A 12 5.66 4.10 17.41
C ALA A 12 6.50 2.87 17.03
N PRO A 13 7.84 3.01 16.88
CA PRO A 13 8.71 1.90 16.53
C PRO A 13 8.62 0.78 17.58
N ARG A 14 8.53 -0.47 17.11
CA ARG A 14 8.52 -1.66 17.98
C ARG A 14 9.94 -2.14 18.24
N THR A 15 10.30 -2.30 19.51
CA THR A 15 11.56 -2.91 19.93
C THR A 15 11.73 -4.28 19.29
N GLY A 16 12.87 -4.52 18.64
CA GLY A 16 13.18 -5.78 17.98
C GLY A 16 12.65 -5.93 16.54
N CYS A 17 11.94 -4.94 16.00
CA CYS A 17 11.55 -4.92 14.59
C CYS A 17 12.56 -4.13 13.74
N PRO A 18 13.36 -4.78 12.87
CA PRO A 18 14.39 -4.07 12.10
C PRO A 18 13.80 -3.02 11.14
N VAL A 19 12.61 -3.29 10.59
CA VAL A 19 11.89 -2.36 9.74
C VAL A 19 11.47 -1.10 10.50
N CYS A 20 10.98 -1.24 11.74
CA CYS A 20 10.69 -0.08 12.58
C CYS A 20 11.95 0.75 12.89
N THR A 21 13.10 0.10 13.07
CA THR A 21 14.37 0.80 13.23
C THR A 21 14.72 1.62 11.99
N ILE A 22 14.55 1.05 10.78
CA ILE A 22 14.77 1.79 9.52
C ILE A 22 13.85 3.02 9.45
N VAL A 23 12.55 2.86 9.73
CA VAL A 23 11.58 3.97 9.74
C VAL A 23 11.93 5.04 10.79
N ALA A 24 12.37 4.64 11.97
CA ALA A 24 12.75 5.59 13.01
C ALA A 24 14.02 6.39 12.63
N LEU A 25 15.00 5.72 12.03
CA LEU A 25 16.25 6.36 11.59
C LEU A 25 16.03 7.26 10.37
N SER A 26 15.19 6.85 9.41
CA SER A 26 14.91 7.64 8.20
C SER A 26 14.15 8.94 8.49
N ARG A 27 13.39 8.98 9.58
CA ARG A 27 12.61 10.14 10.03
C ARG A 27 13.35 11.03 11.02
N SER A 28 14.43 10.52 11.61
CA SER A 28 15.28 11.35 12.46
C SER A 28 15.90 12.42 11.58
N PRO A 29 15.82 13.72 11.94
CA PRO A 29 16.54 14.75 11.20
C PRO A 29 18.00 14.30 11.12
N PRO A 30 18.70 14.55 10.00
CA PRO A 30 20.11 14.26 9.93
C PRO A 30 20.75 15.06 11.08
N THR A 31 21.05 14.37 12.17
CA THR A 31 21.86 14.93 13.25
C THR A 31 23.10 15.36 12.51
N GLN A 32 23.28 16.67 12.34
CA GLN A 32 24.48 17.22 11.74
C GLN A 32 25.60 16.55 12.50
N VAL A 33 26.28 15.60 11.85
CA VAL A 33 27.47 15.01 12.41
C VAL A 33 28.35 16.23 12.63
N PRO A 34 28.73 16.57 13.88
CA PRO A 34 29.58 17.72 14.10
C PRO A 34 30.77 17.50 13.18
N SER A 35 30.89 18.40 12.20
CA SER A 35 31.97 18.35 11.22
C SER A 35 33.23 18.40 12.05
N VAL A 36 33.90 17.26 12.19
CA VAL A 36 35.22 17.21 12.80
C VAL A 36 36.11 17.86 11.77
N ASN A 37 36.16 19.20 11.79
CA ASN A 37 37.17 19.98 11.09
C ASN A 37 38.52 19.53 11.66
N PRO A 38 39.37 18.82 10.90
CA PRO A 38 40.75 18.66 11.28
C PRO A 38 41.48 19.89 10.74
N ASP A 39 41.24 21.05 11.34
CA ASP A 39 41.98 22.27 10.99
C ASP A 39 42.99 22.59 12.08
N SER A 40 44.23 22.23 11.80
CA SER A 40 45.39 23.04 12.20
C SER A 40 46.53 22.83 11.20
N SER A 41 46.63 23.82 10.32
CA SER A 41 47.88 24.39 9.79
C SER A 41 48.47 23.77 8.50
N SER A 42 48.23 24.41 7.35
CA SER A 42 49.29 25.17 6.63
C SER A 42 48.75 25.92 5.39
N PRO A 43 49.39 27.02 4.95
CA PRO A 43 48.83 27.96 3.98
C PRO A 43 49.40 27.84 2.55
N LEU A 44 48.56 28.28 1.60
CA LEU A 44 48.84 28.95 0.32
C LEU A 44 49.71 28.24 -0.74
N LEU A 45 49.07 27.86 -1.86
CA LEU A 45 49.41 28.44 -3.18
C LEU A 45 48.30 28.20 -4.23
N SER A 46 47.91 29.30 -4.87
CA SER A 46 47.14 29.58 -6.08
C SER A 46 46.80 28.47 -7.09
N SER A 47 45.57 28.49 -7.62
CA SER A 47 45.26 28.72 -9.06
C SER A 47 43.74 28.89 -9.28
N PRO A 48 43.30 29.80 -10.17
CA PRO A 48 41.93 29.86 -10.63
C PRO A 48 41.78 29.03 -11.92
N ASP A 49 40.82 28.11 -11.97
CA ASP A 49 40.45 27.46 -13.23
C ASP A 49 38.94 27.60 -13.49
N PRO A 50 38.53 28.12 -14.66
CA PRO A 50 37.14 28.27 -15.07
C PRO A 50 36.69 27.01 -15.79
N SER A 51 35.92 26.16 -15.13
CA SER A 51 35.16 25.11 -15.82
C SER A 51 33.86 24.87 -15.09
N SER A 52 32.85 25.61 -15.53
CA SER A 52 31.44 25.30 -15.32
C SER A 52 31.14 23.94 -15.98
N VAL A 53 31.39 22.86 -15.23
CA VAL A 53 30.92 21.54 -15.59
C VAL A 53 29.41 21.56 -15.45
N ALA A 54 28.73 21.31 -16.57
CA ALA A 54 27.29 21.24 -16.69
C ALA A 54 26.69 20.43 -15.54
N ALA A 55 25.70 21.02 -14.87
CA ALA A 55 24.83 20.32 -13.95
C ALA A 55 24.09 19.22 -14.72
N GLY A 56 24.67 18.01 -14.76
CA GLY A 56 23.92 16.81 -15.10
C GLY A 56 22.74 16.66 -14.15
N PRO A 57 21.69 15.92 -14.54
CA PRO A 57 20.55 15.68 -13.64
C PRO A 57 21.08 15.07 -12.34
N SER A 58 21.06 15.87 -11.27
CA SER A 58 21.58 15.45 -9.97
C SER A 58 20.68 14.33 -9.47
N VAL A 59 21.16 13.10 -9.51
CA VAL A 59 20.49 11.97 -8.85
C VAL A 59 20.30 12.37 -7.39
N PRO A 60 19.06 12.40 -6.87
CA PRO A 60 18.82 12.83 -5.50
C PRO A 60 19.62 11.95 -4.54
N ARG A 61 20.41 12.58 -3.69
CA ARG A 61 21.26 11.89 -2.70
C ARG A 61 20.37 11.07 -1.75
N PRO A 62 20.81 9.87 -1.31
CA PRO A 62 20.10 9.10 -0.31
C PRO A 62 19.77 9.92 0.93
N VAL A 63 18.57 9.73 1.47
CA VAL A 63 18.22 10.23 2.81
C VAL A 63 18.99 9.44 3.87
N TYR A 64 19.08 8.11 3.68
CA TYR A 64 19.69 7.16 4.62
C TYR A 64 20.04 5.86 3.89
N VAL A 65 21.05 5.13 4.36
CA VAL A 65 21.38 3.78 3.86
C VAL A 65 21.03 2.77 4.94
N THR A 66 20.18 1.80 4.62
CA THR A 66 19.72 0.78 5.56
C THR A 66 20.87 -0.17 5.94
N PRO A 67 20.79 -0.86 7.09
CA PRO A 67 21.79 -1.87 7.45
C PRO A 67 21.92 -3.01 6.41
N SER A 68 20.87 -3.26 5.62
CA SER A 68 20.88 -4.23 4.51
C SER A 68 21.53 -3.69 3.22
N GLY A 69 21.96 -2.42 3.18
CA GLY A 69 22.56 -1.78 2.01
C GLY A 69 21.55 -1.13 1.06
N GLY A 70 20.27 -1.07 1.45
CA GLY A 70 19.22 -0.38 0.69
C GLY A 70 19.33 1.14 0.84
N GLU A 71 18.88 1.87 -0.17
CA GLU A 71 18.98 3.34 -0.21
C GLU A 71 17.60 3.97 0.00
N VAL A 72 17.39 4.69 1.11
CA VAL A 72 16.12 5.40 1.36
C VAL A 72 16.00 6.60 0.44
N VAL A 73 15.00 6.54 -0.43
CA VAL A 73 14.76 7.52 -1.50
C VAL A 73 13.53 8.39 -1.25
N TYR A 74 12.61 7.93 -0.40
CA TYR A 74 11.41 8.69 -0.06
C TYR A 74 10.97 8.40 1.37
N VAL A 75 10.58 9.44 2.10
CA VAL A 75 10.08 9.34 3.47
C VAL A 75 8.96 10.35 3.65
N ASP A 76 7.85 9.92 4.23
CA ASP A 76 6.81 10.82 4.70
C ASP A 76 6.19 10.34 6.02
N LYS A 77 4.98 10.82 6.33
CA LYS A 77 4.25 10.45 7.54
C LYS A 77 3.78 8.99 7.57
N ASP A 78 3.37 8.43 6.43
CA ASP A 78 2.71 7.13 6.31
C ASP A 78 3.60 6.02 5.71
N VAL A 79 4.56 6.37 4.84
CA VAL A 79 5.43 5.42 4.13
C VAL A 79 6.89 5.83 4.14
N THR A 80 7.76 4.81 4.10
CA THR A 80 9.19 4.93 3.85
C THR A 80 9.53 4.02 2.66
N VAL A 81 10.19 4.55 1.64
CA VAL A 81 10.56 3.80 0.43
C VAL A 81 12.06 3.79 0.27
N PHE A 82 12.61 2.62 -0.02
CA PHE A 82 14.03 2.47 -0.33
C PHE A 82 14.27 1.56 -1.53
N VAL A 83 15.37 1.81 -2.23
CA VAL A 83 15.88 0.99 -3.33
C VAL A 83 16.58 -0.23 -2.77
N GLU A 84 16.16 -1.42 -3.19
CA GLU A 84 16.82 -2.68 -2.85
C GLU A 84 18.03 -2.88 -3.76
N LYS A 85 19.23 -2.93 -3.18
CA LYS A 85 20.50 -3.07 -3.92
C LYS A 85 21.18 -4.41 -3.72
N LYS A 86 20.95 -5.05 -2.57
CA LYS A 86 21.68 -6.26 -2.18
C LYS A 86 21.12 -7.45 -2.95
N ASP A 87 19.82 -7.65 -2.87
CA ASP A 87 19.17 -8.79 -3.49
C ASP A 87 17.89 -8.33 -4.22
N PRO A 88 17.96 -7.54 -5.31
CA PRO A 88 16.76 -7.07 -6.01
C PRO A 88 16.05 -8.20 -6.77
N VAL A 89 14.73 -8.10 -6.91
CA VAL A 89 13.89 -9.07 -7.65
C VAL A 89 14.07 -8.96 -9.15
N SER A 90 14.25 -7.74 -9.64
CA SER A 90 14.42 -7.40 -11.05
C SER A 90 15.74 -6.68 -11.28
N SER A 91 16.38 -6.96 -12.41
CA SER A 91 17.54 -6.21 -12.90
C SER A 91 17.24 -4.78 -13.33
N LYS A 92 15.97 -4.46 -13.60
CA LYS A 92 15.54 -3.14 -14.06
C LYS A 92 15.23 -2.17 -12.93
N GLY A 93 14.93 -2.68 -11.74
CA GLY A 93 14.66 -1.86 -10.57
C GLY A 93 13.74 -2.55 -9.57
N HIS A 94 14.01 -2.33 -8.28
CA HIS A 94 13.23 -2.89 -7.19
C HIS A 94 13.21 -1.93 -6.00
N LEU A 95 12.01 -1.51 -5.63
CA LEU A 95 11.73 -0.72 -4.44
C LEU A 95 11.07 -1.59 -3.37
N ILE A 96 11.41 -1.31 -2.12
CA ILE A 96 10.70 -1.80 -0.94
C ILE A 96 9.99 -0.61 -0.31
N VAL A 97 8.68 -0.74 -0.14
CA VAL A 97 7.79 0.28 0.42
C VAL A 97 7.29 -0.21 1.75
N VAL A 98 7.73 0.45 2.81
CA VAL A 98 7.40 0.14 4.20
C VAL A 98 6.28 1.06 4.67
N PHE A 99 5.26 0.49 5.30
CA PHE A 99 4.29 1.28 6.05
C PHE A 99 4.93 1.74 7.36
N ASN A 100 4.84 3.03 7.67
CA ASN A 100 5.41 3.54 8.93
C ASN A 100 4.63 3.02 10.15
N ALA A 101 3.35 2.70 9.96
CA ALA A 101 2.55 2.00 10.95
C ALA A 101 2.97 0.52 11.02
N HIS A 102 3.16 0.00 12.24
CA HIS A 102 3.59 -1.39 12.42
C HIS A 102 2.47 -2.37 12.09
N ILE A 103 2.41 -2.81 10.84
CA ILE A 103 1.45 -3.79 10.35
C ILE A 103 2.19 -5.11 10.16
N THR A 104 1.72 -6.19 10.77
CA THR A 104 2.44 -7.48 10.76
C THR A 104 1.95 -8.47 9.71
N SER A 105 0.76 -8.24 9.16
CA SER A 105 0.08 -9.16 8.27
C SER A 105 -0.89 -8.42 7.36
N LEU A 106 -1.09 -8.94 6.14
CA LEU A 106 -2.11 -8.47 5.22
C LEU A 106 -3.53 -8.54 5.82
N TYR A 107 -3.78 -9.47 6.74
CA TYR A 107 -5.07 -9.61 7.44
C TYR A 107 -5.38 -8.48 8.43
N HIS A 108 -4.41 -7.61 8.72
CA HIS A 108 -4.64 -6.40 9.50
C HIS A 108 -5.04 -5.19 8.64
N LEU A 109 -5.02 -5.33 7.31
CA LEU A 109 -5.50 -4.29 6.41
C LEU A 109 -7.03 -4.32 6.37
N THR A 110 -7.62 -3.13 6.49
CA THR A 110 -9.08 -2.95 6.57
C THR A 110 -9.49 -1.86 5.55
N PRO A 111 -10.79 -1.52 5.41
CA PRO A 111 -11.19 -0.44 4.52
C PRO A 111 -10.52 0.89 4.80
N THR A 112 -10.16 1.16 6.06
CA THR A 112 -9.45 2.41 6.41
C THR A 112 -8.04 2.46 5.83
N SER A 113 -7.49 1.32 5.40
CA SER A 113 -6.18 1.22 4.75
C SER A 113 -6.23 1.52 3.25
N ILE A 114 -7.41 1.48 2.60
CA ILE A 114 -7.54 1.66 1.14
C ILE A 114 -6.86 2.95 0.63
N PRO A 115 -7.05 4.14 1.26
CA PRO A 115 -6.39 5.35 0.78
C PRO A 115 -4.86 5.25 0.76
N LEU A 116 -4.28 4.54 1.74
CA LEU A 116 -2.84 4.30 1.82
C LEU A 116 -2.37 3.36 0.70
N LEU A 117 -3.12 2.28 0.43
CA LEU A 117 -2.82 1.33 -0.65
C LEU A 117 -2.93 1.98 -2.03
N GLN A 118 -3.99 2.76 -2.28
CA GLN A 118 -4.16 3.53 -3.52
C GLN A 118 -3.04 4.57 -3.70
N ARG A 119 -2.61 5.19 -2.61
CA ARG A 119 -1.46 6.10 -2.65
C ARG A 119 -0.18 5.38 -3.07
N ALA A 120 0.07 4.17 -2.57
CA ALA A 120 1.23 3.36 -2.98
C ALA A 120 1.18 3.00 -4.49
N LEU A 121 -0.01 2.64 -5.02
CA LEU A 121 -0.19 2.40 -6.47
C LEU A 121 0.21 3.60 -7.33
N ASN A 122 -0.12 4.80 -6.86
CA ASN A 122 0.26 6.02 -7.58
C ASN A 122 1.73 6.39 -7.35
N LEU A 123 2.25 6.23 -6.13
CA LEU A 123 3.60 6.67 -5.78
C LEU A 123 4.69 5.81 -6.42
N CYS A 124 4.54 4.48 -6.40
CA CYS A 124 5.59 3.54 -6.83
C CYS A 124 6.03 3.74 -8.29
N PRO A 125 5.12 3.89 -9.28
CA PRO A 125 5.52 4.14 -10.66
C PRO A 125 6.37 5.39 -10.85
N HIS A 126 6.05 6.48 -10.13
CA HIS A 126 6.82 7.72 -10.20
C HIS A 126 8.23 7.54 -9.62
N LEU A 127 8.34 6.91 -8.44
CA LEU A 127 9.63 6.64 -7.82
C LEU A 127 10.47 5.67 -8.66
N LEU A 128 9.84 4.65 -9.26
CA LEU A 128 10.52 3.72 -10.17
C LEU A 128 11.07 4.45 -11.40
N ALA A 129 10.26 5.28 -12.06
CA ALA A 129 10.70 6.05 -13.23
C ALA A 129 11.81 7.05 -12.89
N GLN A 130 11.76 7.65 -11.69
CA GLN A 130 12.78 8.59 -11.21
C GLN A 130 14.13 7.92 -10.93
N HIS A 131 14.12 6.74 -10.29
CA HIS A 131 15.35 6.07 -9.85
C HIS A 131 15.90 5.06 -10.86
N PHE A 132 15.06 4.56 -11.75
CA PHE A 132 15.41 3.60 -12.79
C PHE A 132 14.90 4.11 -14.14
N PRO A 133 15.51 5.20 -14.66
CA PRO A 133 15.09 5.77 -15.93
C PRO A 133 15.24 4.70 -17.02
N PRO A 134 14.25 4.58 -17.93
CA PRO A 134 14.34 3.62 -19.02
C PRO A 134 15.58 3.92 -19.85
N THR A 135 16.36 2.89 -20.16
CA THR A 135 17.45 3.00 -21.14
C THR A 135 16.83 3.49 -22.45
N PRO A 136 17.33 4.56 -23.07
CA PRO A 136 16.77 5.07 -24.32
C PRO A 136 16.85 3.99 -25.40
N GLN A 137 15.74 3.29 -25.63
CA GLN A 137 15.61 2.39 -26.76
C GLN A 137 15.41 3.25 -28.01
N ALA A 138 16.18 2.93 -29.07
CA ALA A 138 16.04 3.57 -30.36
C ALA A 138 14.56 3.51 -30.79
N SER A 139 14.00 4.68 -31.08
CA SER A 139 12.59 4.97 -31.35
C SER A 139 11.97 4.01 -32.37
N SER A 140 11.38 2.93 -31.87
CA SER A 140 10.49 2.05 -32.60
C SER A 140 9.06 2.37 -32.14
N PRO A 141 8.13 2.69 -33.05
CA PRO A 141 6.74 2.96 -32.68
C PRO A 141 6.06 1.64 -32.32
N GLN A 142 6.11 1.24 -31.05
CA GLN A 142 5.48 0.00 -30.60
C GLN A 142 4.19 0.27 -29.81
N PRO A 143 3.09 -0.46 -30.11
CA PRO A 143 1.85 -0.39 -29.35
C PRO A 143 1.96 -1.27 -28.09
N SER A 144 1.39 -0.78 -26.98
CA SER A 144 1.35 -1.37 -25.63
C SER A 144 2.73 -1.60 -24.95
N PRO A 145 2.86 -1.33 -23.64
CA PRO A 145 4.11 -1.56 -22.92
C PRO A 145 4.47 -3.03 -23.02
N SER A 146 5.68 -3.32 -23.47
CA SER A 146 6.16 -4.70 -23.53
C SER A 146 6.15 -5.29 -22.10
N PRO A 147 6.00 -6.61 -21.92
CA PRO A 147 6.10 -7.24 -20.60
C PRO A 147 7.40 -6.88 -19.86
N ALA A 148 8.43 -6.47 -20.60
CA ALA A 148 9.70 -6.04 -20.06
C ALA A 148 9.62 -4.67 -19.33
N GLU A 149 8.57 -3.88 -19.54
CA GLU A 149 8.38 -2.54 -18.96
C GLU A 149 7.21 -2.49 -17.97
N GLN A 150 6.51 -3.60 -17.76
CA GLN A 150 5.38 -3.65 -16.83
C GLN A 150 5.87 -3.46 -15.39
N ILE A 151 5.15 -2.65 -14.64
CA ILE A 151 5.41 -2.43 -13.21
C ILE A 151 4.57 -3.42 -12.42
N HIS A 152 5.19 -4.12 -11.49
CA HIS A 152 4.54 -5.05 -10.58
C HIS A 152 4.58 -4.48 -9.16
N ILE A 153 3.41 -4.35 -8.52
CA ILE A 153 3.28 -3.84 -7.14
C ILE A 153 2.47 -4.85 -6.35
N GLY A 154 2.98 -5.28 -5.21
CA GLY A 154 2.31 -6.29 -4.41
C GLY A 154 3.01 -6.60 -3.09
N LEU A 155 2.43 -7.54 -2.36
CA LEU A 155 2.89 -8.00 -1.07
C LEU A 155 3.23 -9.49 -1.13
N ILE A 156 4.09 -9.93 -0.22
CA ILE A 156 4.32 -11.36 0.01
C ILE A 156 3.33 -11.84 1.08
N SER A 157 2.55 -12.86 0.75
CA SER A 157 1.57 -13.49 1.65
C SER A 157 2.19 -14.63 2.47
N PRO A 158 1.76 -14.82 3.74
CA PRO A 158 2.11 -16.01 4.50
C PRO A 158 1.65 -17.30 3.79
N PRO A 159 2.40 -18.42 3.91
CA PRO A 159 3.50 -18.66 4.86
C PRO A 159 4.87 -18.18 4.36
N CYS A 160 4.96 -17.57 3.17
CA CYS A 160 6.22 -17.08 2.64
C CYS A 160 6.72 -15.90 3.50
N THR A 161 8.01 -15.91 3.83
CA THR A 161 8.68 -14.81 4.51
C THR A 161 9.65 -14.14 3.56
N ASP A 162 9.71 -12.81 3.58
CA ASP A 162 10.82 -12.12 2.93
C ASP A 162 12.10 -12.35 3.74
N SER A 163 13.13 -12.88 3.08
CA SER A 163 14.45 -13.10 3.67
C SER A 163 15.23 -11.81 3.89
N ILE A 164 14.89 -10.72 3.18
CA ILE A 164 15.62 -9.44 3.27
C ILE A 164 15.30 -8.71 4.57
N LEU A 165 14.03 -8.74 5.00
CA LEU A 165 13.55 -8.06 6.19
C LEU A 165 13.05 -9.09 7.21
N PRO A 166 13.95 -9.68 8.03
CA PRO A 166 13.57 -10.64 9.04
C PRO A 166 12.68 -9.97 10.11
N GLY A 167 11.40 -10.30 10.10
CA GLY A 167 10.44 -9.82 11.09
C GLY A 167 9.03 -9.66 10.51
N PHE A 168 8.04 -9.65 11.39
CA PHE A 168 6.64 -9.48 11.02
C PHE A 168 6.33 -8.01 10.78
N HIS A 169 6.95 -7.35 9.80
CA HIS A 169 6.52 -6.03 9.34
C HIS A 169 6.23 -6.10 7.84
N LEU A 170 4.95 -6.01 7.54
CA LEU A 170 4.39 -5.96 6.21
C LEU A 170 4.99 -4.80 5.41
N HIS A 171 5.48 -5.13 4.24
CA HIS A 171 6.02 -4.18 3.28
C HIS A 171 5.60 -4.61 1.87
N LEU A 172 5.56 -3.65 0.96
CA LEU A 172 5.27 -3.84 -0.43
C LEU A 172 6.56 -3.93 -1.21
N HIS A 173 6.53 -4.71 -2.29
CA HIS A 173 7.56 -4.69 -3.31
C HIS A 173 6.98 -4.02 -4.56
N ALA A 174 7.78 -3.15 -5.18
CA ALA A 174 7.49 -2.59 -6.49
C ALA A 174 8.71 -2.81 -7.40
N TYR A 175 8.55 -3.45 -8.56
CA TYR A 175 9.66 -3.71 -9.47
C TYR A 175 9.24 -3.61 -10.94
N ILE A 176 10.21 -3.44 -11.84
CA ILE A 176 9.99 -3.26 -13.28
C ILE A 176 10.32 -4.57 -14.02
N GLY A 177 9.45 -5.00 -14.93
CA GLY A 177 9.67 -6.16 -15.78
C GLY A 177 9.70 -7.49 -15.01
N CYS A 178 10.43 -8.46 -15.55
CA CYS A 178 10.45 -9.81 -15.01
C CYS A 178 11.26 -9.91 -13.70
N ALA A 179 10.91 -10.90 -12.87
CA ALA A 179 11.65 -11.27 -11.66
C ALA A 179 12.91 -12.11 -12.00
N ASP A 180 13.79 -11.56 -12.84
CA ASP A 180 14.95 -12.24 -13.44
C ASP A 180 16.13 -12.47 -12.49
N ARG A 181 16.11 -11.85 -11.30
CA ARG A 181 17.17 -11.99 -10.29
C ARG A 181 16.83 -12.93 -9.15
N LEU A 182 15.68 -13.62 -9.23
CA LEU A 182 15.35 -14.66 -8.28
C LEU A 182 16.17 -15.93 -8.59
N PRO A 183 16.75 -16.60 -7.57
CA PRO A 183 17.38 -17.90 -7.78
C PRO A 183 16.35 -18.90 -8.31
N TRP A 184 16.73 -19.81 -9.21
CA TRP A 184 15.78 -20.74 -9.84
C TRP A 184 15.03 -21.65 -8.82
N VAL A 185 15.69 -22.05 -7.73
CA VAL A 185 15.07 -22.87 -6.66
C VAL A 185 15.30 -22.21 -5.30
N SER A 186 14.47 -21.23 -4.96
CA SER A 186 14.50 -20.62 -3.62
C SER A 186 13.10 -20.41 -3.06
N LEU A 187 12.98 -20.32 -1.73
CA LEU A 187 11.74 -19.88 -1.06
C LEU A 187 11.27 -18.52 -1.58
N ARG A 188 12.22 -17.69 -2.01
CA ARG A 188 11.94 -16.39 -2.60
C ARG A 188 11.27 -16.53 -3.97
N THR A 189 11.63 -17.52 -4.77
CA THR A 189 10.95 -17.85 -6.03
C THR A 189 9.48 -18.19 -5.80
N LEU A 190 9.18 -18.91 -4.72
CA LEU A 190 7.80 -19.21 -4.32
C LEU A 190 7.07 -17.94 -3.83
N ALA A 191 7.76 -17.10 -3.06
CA ALA A 191 7.22 -15.86 -2.51
C ALA A 191 6.81 -14.84 -3.60
N PHE A 192 7.58 -14.75 -4.69
CA PHE A 192 7.26 -13.89 -5.84
C PHE A 192 6.51 -14.65 -6.95
N GLY A 193 6.16 -15.90 -6.71
CA GLY A 193 5.34 -16.70 -7.61
C GLY A 193 3.84 -16.55 -7.33
N PRO A 194 2.97 -17.20 -8.12
CA PRO A 194 1.52 -17.09 -8.00
C PRO A 194 0.92 -17.50 -6.64
N LEU A 195 1.68 -18.22 -5.82
CA LEU A 195 1.23 -18.68 -4.49
C LEU A 195 1.56 -17.70 -3.37
N GLY A 196 2.68 -16.99 -3.47
CA GLY A 196 3.16 -16.08 -2.43
C GLY A 196 2.96 -14.61 -2.78
N TRP A 197 2.74 -14.27 -4.05
CA TRP A 197 2.58 -12.90 -4.50
C TRP A 197 1.12 -12.48 -4.47
N TYR A 198 0.84 -11.38 -3.79
CA TYR A 198 -0.48 -10.77 -3.72
C TYR A 198 -0.46 -9.40 -4.41
N PRO A 199 -1.00 -9.28 -5.65
CA PRO A 199 -1.08 -7.99 -6.34
C PRO A 199 -1.83 -6.95 -5.50
N LEU A 200 -1.33 -5.72 -5.49
CA LEU A 200 -1.89 -4.67 -4.64
C LEU A 200 -3.31 -4.28 -5.07
N GLU A 201 -3.57 -4.30 -6.37
CA GLU A 201 -4.88 -4.03 -6.96
C GLU A 201 -5.93 -5.06 -6.54
N ASP A 202 -5.57 -6.35 -6.55
CA ASP A 202 -6.44 -7.45 -6.13
C ASP A 202 -6.77 -7.35 -4.64
N LEU A 203 -5.78 -7.00 -3.81
CA LEU A 203 -5.98 -6.77 -2.37
C LEU A 203 -6.95 -5.63 -2.09
N ILE A 204 -6.80 -4.51 -2.81
CA ILE A 204 -7.74 -3.40 -2.71
C ILE A 204 -9.14 -3.91 -3.10
N GLY A 205 -9.26 -4.62 -4.23
CA GLY A 205 -10.51 -5.23 -4.68
C GLY A 205 -11.17 -6.12 -3.63
N GLU A 206 -10.41 -6.99 -2.98
CA GLU A 206 -10.90 -7.89 -1.92
C GLU A 206 -11.35 -7.12 -0.66
N ILE A 207 -10.61 -6.09 -0.23
CA ILE A 207 -11.03 -5.25 0.90
C ILE A 207 -12.34 -4.52 0.56
N TRP A 208 -12.49 -4.01 -0.66
CA TRP A 208 -13.75 -3.43 -1.12
C TRP A 208 -14.89 -4.47 -1.16
N GLU A 209 -14.64 -5.67 -1.70
CA GLU A 209 -15.65 -6.72 -1.80
C GLU A 209 -16.11 -7.19 -0.42
N SER A 210 -15.18 -7.41 0.51
CA SER A 210 -15.47 -7.88 1.87
C SER A 210 -16.25 -6.87 2.71
N THR A 211 -16.21 -5.58 2.35
CA THR A 211 -16.80 -4.49 3.16
C THR A 211 -17.95 -3.77 2.49
N SER A 212 -18.08 -3.89 1.17
CA SER A 212 -19.32 -3.55 0.50
C SER A 212 -20.36 -4.60 0.89
N ASN A 213 -21.44 -4.17 1.55
CA ASN A 213 -22.62 -5.01 1.78
C ASN A 213 -23.31 -5.45 0.47
N ASN A 214 -22.72 -5.10 -0.68
CA ASN A 214 -23.13 -5.45 -2.03
C ASN A 214 -22.36 -6.68 -2.51
N ARG A 215 -22.40 -7.77 -1.73
CA ARG A 215 -22.05 -9.10 -2.22
C ARG A 215 -23.07 -9.51 -3.29
N VAL A 216 -22.91 -9.00 -4.50
CA VAL A 216 -23.55 -9.54 -5.70
C VAL A 216 -22.87 -10.88 -5.94
N LYS A 217 -23.26 -11.90 -5.16
CA LYS A 217 -22.98 -13.31 -5.48
C LYS A 217 -23.38 -13.53 -6.94
N THR A 218 -22.42 -13.57 -7.84
CA THR A 218 -22.60 -14.06 -9.21
C THR A 218 -22.58 -15.58 -9.10
N GLY A 219 -23.73 -16.22 -9.34
CA GLY A 219 -23.89 -17.67 -9.13
C GLY A 219 -25.28 -18.14 -8.72
N TYR A 220 -26.27 -17.23 -8.62
CA TYR A 220 -27.66 -17.67 -8.52
C TYR A 220 -28.19 -18.01 -9.91
N GLU A 221 -28.17 -19.29 -10.30
CA GLU A 221 -28.90 -19.80 -11.48
C GLU A 221 -30.43 -19.64 -11.33
N LYS A 222 -30.93 -19.33 -10.13
CA LYS A 222 -32.34 -19.07 -9.83
C LYS A 222 -32.54 -17.67 -9.27
N ALA A 223 -33.64 -17.01 -9.63
CA ALA A 223 -34.01 -15.70 -9.10
C ALA A 223 -33.88 -15.68 -7.56
N ARG A 224 -33.18 -14.66 -7.03
CA ARG A 224 -32.97 -14.50 -5.58
C ARG A 224 -34.32 -14.38 -4.88
N PRO A 225 -34.50 -14.89 -3.65
CA PRO A 225 -35.74 -14.68 -2.88
C PRO A 225 -36.13 -13.20 -2.75
N ILE A 226 -35.15 -12.28 -2.74
CA ILE A 226 -35.40 -10.84 -2.72
C ILE A 226 -36.06 -10.32 -4.02
N ALA A 227 -35.86 -11.00 -5.15
CA ALA A 227 -36.55 -10.71 -6.40
C ALA A 227 -38.02 -11.18 -6.39
N GLN A 228 -38.37 -12.06 -5.45
CA GLN A 228 -39.76 -12.50 -5.20
C GLN A 228 -40.45 -11.65 -4.14
N VAL A 229 -39.76 -10.69 -3.52
CA VAL A 229 -40.37 -9.72 -2.61
C VAL A 229 -40.79 -8.51 -3.45
N PRO A 230 -42.10 -8.31 -3.70
CA PRO A 230 -42.57 -7.11 -4.38
C PRO A 230 -42.10 -5.90 -3.57
N LYS A 231 -41.42 -4.95 -4.22
CA LYS A 231 -40.85 -3.70 -3.65
C LYS A 231 -39.49 -3.81 -2.94
N ALA A 232 -38.80 -4.96 -2.94
CA ALA A 232 -37.42 -4.98 -2.44
C ALA A 232 -36.46 -4.31 -3.44
N GLY A 233 -35.68 -3.32 -2.97
CA GLY A 233 -34.72 -2.58 -3.80
C GLY A 233 -35.28 -1.33 -4.50
N THR A 234 -36.59 -1.13 -4.52
CA THR A 234 -37.21 0.12 -5.01
C THR A 234 -37.32 1.13 -3.87
N ARG A 235 -36.20 1.60 -3.33
CA ARG A 235 -36.19 2.83 -2.53
C ARG A 235 -36.05 4.00 -3.50
N VAL A 236 -37.12 4.76 -3.70
CA VAL A 236 -37.07 6.01 -4.46
C VAL A 236 -36.63 7.09 -3.48
N GLY A 237 -35.35 7.45 -3.52
CA GLY A 237 -34.79 8.56 -2.76
C GLY A 237 -34.83 9.85 -3.58
N LEU A 238 -35.02 10.97 -2.90
CA LEU A 238 -34.77 12.28 -3.49
C LEU A 238 -33.25 12.52 -3.63
N PRO A 239 -32.80 13.41 -4.53
CA PRO A 239 -31.38 13.73 -4.71
C PRO A 239 -30.67 14.26 -3.45
N ASP A 240 -31.41 14.66 -2.42
CA ASP A 240 -30.93 15.13 -1.12
C ASP A 240 -30.76 13.98 -0.10
N GLY A 241 -30.96 12.72 -0.50
CA GLY A 241 -30.82 11.55 0.34
C GLY A 241 -32.01 11.27 1.26
N ARG A 242 -33.11 12.02 1.14
CA ARG A 242 -34.35 11.73 1.89
C ARG A 242 -35.16 10.65 1.19
N GLU A 243 -35.61 9.66 1.97
CA GLU A 243 -36.46 8.59 1.46
C GLU A 243 -37.89 9.11 1.27
N LEU A 244 -38.49 8.86 0.09
CA LEU A 244 -39.93 9.06 -0.11
C LEU A 244 -40.66 7.95 0.63
N VAL A 245 -41.13 8.25 1.84
CA VAL A 245 -41.95 7.34 2.62
C VAL A 245 -43.31 7.25 1.94
N ASP A 246 -43.63 6.09 1.34
CA ASP A 246 -44.95 5.82 0.77
C ASP A 246 -45.98 5.79 1.91
N SER A 247 -46.74 6.88 2.06
CA SER A 247 -47.69 7.10 3.16
C SER A 247 -48.88 6.13 3.15
N THR A 248 -49.04 5.32 2.10
CA THR A 248 -50.14 4.36 1.95
C THR A 248 -50.03 3.13 2.84
N SER A 249 -48.87 2.84 3.45
CA SER A 249 -48.68 1.61 4.25
C SER A 249 -49.16 1.71 5.71
N ARG A 250 -49.57 2.89 6.21
CA ARG A 250 -49.95 3.07 7.63
C ARG A 250 -51.42 2.80 7.95
N GLU A 251 -52.28 2.60 6.96
CA GLU A 251 -53.74 2.59 7.19
C GLU A 251 -54.36 1.21 7.50
N SER A 252 -53.60 0.12 7.35
CA SER A 252 -54.17 -1.24 7.48
C SER A 252 -54.10 -1.85 8.90
N LYS A 253 -53.50 -1.19 9.89
CA LYS A 253 -53.27 -1.80 11.23
C LYS A 253 -54.19 -1.30 12.35
N THR A 254 -55.11 -0.37 12.07
CA THR A 254 -55.91 0.28 13.12
C THR A 254 -57.41 -0.03 13.08
N ARG A 255 -57.86 -0.99 12.25
CA ARG A 255 -59.30 -1.29 12.07
C ARG A 255 -59.74 -2.72 12.39
N SER A 256 -59.03 -3.42 13.28
CA SER A 256 -59.45 -4.77 13.75
C SER A 256 -59.33 -4.94 15.26
N LEU A 257 -59.74 -3.91 16.02
CA LEU A 257 -59.98 -4.01 17.46
C LEU A 257 -61.16 -3.09 17.80
N ARG A 258 -62.36 -3.47 17.38
CA ARG A 258 -63.58 -2.90 17.96
C ARG A 258 -64.77 -3.85 17.79
N VAL A 259 -65.32 -4.22 18.93
CA VAL A 259 -66.68 -4.70 19.18
C VAL A 259 -66.96 -6.14 18.78
N ASP A 260 -66.86 -7.05 19.75
CA ASP A 260 -68.09 -7.69 20.21
C ASP A 260 -67.98 -8.07 21.69
N SER A 261 -68.76 -7.36 22.51
CA SER A 261 -68.89 -7.59 23.93
C SER A 261 -70.38 -7.60 24.24
N GLY A 262 -70.92 -8.82 24.37
CA GLY A 262 -72.04 -9.13 25.24
C GLY A 262 -73.42 -9.16 24.59
N ARG A 263 -74.06 -10.34 24.66
CA ARG A 263 -75.40 -10.43 25.25
C ARG A 263 -75.69 -11.82 25.81
N GLN A 264 -76.09 -11.82 27.08
CA GLN A 264 -76.77 -12.91 27.80
C GLN A 264 -78.18 -13.10 27.22
N ASP A 265 -78.62 -14.35 27.11
CA ASP A 265 -79.76 -14.94 27.86
C ASP A 265 -79.80 -16.45 27.60
#